data_AF-A0A4S5EAL0-F1
#
_entry.id   AF-A0A4S5EAL0-F1
#
_cell.length_a   1.000
_cell.length_b   1.000
_cell.length_c   1.000
_cell.angle_alpha   90.00
_cell.angle_beta   90.00
_cell.angle_gamma   90.00
#
_symmetry.space_group_name_H-M   'P 1'
#
loop_
_entity.id
_entity.type
_entity.pdbx_description
1 polymer ?
#
loop_
_entity_poly.entity_id
_entity_poly.type
_entity_poly.pdbx_seq_one_letter_code
_entity_poly.pdbx_strand_id
1 'polypeptide(L)'
;MVETFGDDPAAAASAQVFVMETALRRHAQTLDDIRLRALSVMLLSWESPAGHRFRTYLAERCAELSRAVDLLGSAAEELAGYRRFLTEAELLDRLAGA
;
A
#
# COMPACT_ATOMS: atom_id res chain seq x y z
N MET A 1 10.31 29.06 -25.37
CA MET A 1 11.36 29.02 -24.35
C MET A 1 10.82 28.17 -23.22
N VAL A 2 11.15 26.88 -23.23
CA VAL A 2 10.84 25.96 -22.13
C VAL A 2 12.14 25.87 -21.34
N GLU A 3 12.15 26.47 -20.15
CA GLU A 3 13.25 26.28 -19.22
C GLU A 3 13.20 24.84 -18.71
N THR A 4 14.15 24.02 -19.16
CA THR A 4 14.44 22.73 -18.52
C THR A 4 15.05 23.04 -17.16
N PHE A 5 14.20 23.06 -16.13
CA PHE A 5 14.64 22.84 -14.75
C PHE A 5 15.47 21.55 -14.76
N GLY A 6 16.70 21.62 -14.24
CA GLY A 6 17.61 20.50 -14.21
C GLY A 6 16.95 19.28 -13.56
N ASP A 7 16.64 18.29 -14.39
CA ASP A 7 16.27 16.95 -13.95
C ASP A 7 17.53 16.31 -13.38
N ASP A 8 17.68 16.40 -12.06
CA ASP A 8 18.52 15.47 -11.33
C ASP A 8 17.75 14.13 -11.29
N PRO A 9 18.09 13.13 -12.13
CA PRO A 9 17.39 11.86 -12.18
C PRO A 9 17.47 11.11 -10.84
N ALA A 10 18.46 11.46 -10.01
CA ALA A 10 18.60 10.91 -8.68
C ALA A 10 17.44 11.40 -7.80
N ALA A 11 17.22 12.71 -7.66
CA ALA A 11 16.11 13.26 -6.86
C ALA A 11 14.71 12.76 -7.32
N ALA A 12 14.57 12.36 -8.58
CA ALA A 12 13.35 11.77 -9.11
C ALA A 12 13.08 10.35 -8.60
N ALA A 13 14.10 9.56 -8.25
CA ALA A 13 13.95 8.15 -7.90
C ALA A 13 13.34 7.94 -6.50
N SER A 14 13.87 8.59 -5.45
CA SER A 14 13.27 8.51 -4.12
C SER A 14 11.85 9.07 -4.08
N ALA A 15 11.56 10.10 -4.88
CA ALA A 15 10.22 10.67 -5.03
C ALA A 15 9.23 9.68 -5.69
N GLN A 16 9.65 8.97 -6.74
CA GLN A 16 8.82 7.93 -7.38
C GLN A 16 8.52 6.79 -6.40
N VAL A 17 9.53 6.32 -5.66
CA VAL A 17 9.35 5.28 -4.64
C VAL A 17 8.39 5.76 -3.54
N PHE A 18 8.45 7.02 -3.13
CA PHE A 18 7.51 7.60 -2.17
C PHE A 18 6.06 7.57 -2.66
N VAL A 19 5.82 7.88 -3.94
CA VAL A 19 4.49 7.81 -4.54
C VAL A 19 3.97 6.37 -4.53
N MET A 20 4.81 5.40 -4.90
CA MET A 20 4.45 3.98 -4.86
C MET A 20 4.16 3.50 -3.43
N GLU A 21 5.03 3.83 -2.47
CA GLU A 21 4.83 3.55 -1.04
C GLU A 21 3.45 4.06 -0.58
N THR A 22 3.15 5.32 -0.88
CA THR A 22 1.89 5.97 -0.49
C THR A 22 0.68 5.28 -1.13
N ALA A 23 0.78 4.89 -2.41
CA ALA A 23 -0.27 4.17 -3.10
C ALA A 23 -0.53 2.80 -2.46
N LEU A 24 0.51 2.03 -2.13
CA LEU A 24 0.36 0.73 -1.45
C LEU A 24 -0.31 0.87 -0.08
N ARG A 25 0.12 1.84 0.74
CA ARG A 25 -0.52 2.11 2.04
C ARG A 25 -1.99 2.48 1.89
N ARG A 26 -2.33 3.31 0.90
CA ARG A 26 -3.72 3.67 0.60
C ARG A 26 -4.56 2.46 0.18
N HIS A 27 -3.99 1.58 -0.65
CA HIS A 27 -4.67 0.35 -1.07
C HIS A 27 -4.88 -0.59 0.12
N ALA A 28 -3.87 -0.78 0.98
CA ALA A 28 -3.99 -1.56 2.20
C ALA A 28 -5.13 -1.04 3.09
N GLN A 29 -5.17 0.28 3.35
CA GLN A 29 -6.23 0.90 4.13
C GLN A 29 -7.62 0.67 3.52
N THR A 30 -7.73 0.83 2.19
CA THR A 30 -9.01 0.64 1.49
C THR A 30 -9.51 -0.80 1.61
N LEU A 31 -8.62 -1.79 1.47
CA LEU A 31 -8.97 -3.20 1.61
C LEU A 31 -9.33 -3.56 3.06
N ASP A 32 -8.63 -2.97 4.04
CA ASP A 32 -8.95 -3.19 5.45
C ASP A 32 -10.32 -2.61 5.81
N ASP A 33 -10.64 -1.41 5.32
CA ASP A 33 -11.97 -0.81 5.50
C ASP A 33 -13.09 -1.70 4.91
N ILE A 34 -12.86 -2.29 3.73
CA ILE A 34 -13.80 -3.24 3.11
C ILE A 34 -13.92 -4.50 3.98
N ARG A 35 -12.81 -5.04 4.47
CA ARG A 35 -12.79 -6.22 5.35
C ARG A 35 -13.57 -5.96 6.64
N LEU A 36 -13.39 -4.81 7.28
CA LEU A 36 -14.12 -4.41 8.49
C LEU A 36 -15.62 -4.29 8.24
N ARG A 37 -16.03 -3.71 7.10
CA ARG A 37 -17.44 -3.66 6.70
C ARG A 37 -18.01 -5.05 6.41
N ALA A 38 -17.24 -5.95 5.79
CA ALA A 38 -17.67 -7.33 5.57
C ALA A 38 -17.85 -8.09 6.90
N LEU A 39 -16.93 -7.89 7.86
CA LEU A 39 -17.03 -8.47 9.20
C LEU A 39 -18.26 -7.97 9.96
N SER A 40 -18.64 -6.69 9.83
CA SER A 40 -19.86 -6.18 10.48
C SER A 40 -21.13 -6.83 9.92
N VAL A 41 -21.18 -7.10 8.61
CA VAL A 41 -22.28 -7.83 7.97
C VAL A 41 -22.39 -9.28 8.49
N MET A 42 -21.26 -9.91 8.83
CA MET A 42 -21.26 -11.27 9.40
C MET A 42 -21.90 -11.37 10.79
N LEU A 43 -22.05 -10.23 11.51
CA LEU A 43 -22.67 -10.16 12.84
C LEU A 43 -24.20 -10.09 12.78
N LEU A 44 -24.80 -9.89 11.60
CA LEU A 44 -26.25 -9.88 11.43
C LEU A 44 -26.81 -11.30 11.62
N SER A 45 -28.10 -11.41 12.00
CA SER A 45 -28.76 -12.71 12.09
C SER A 45 -29.06 -13.25 10.69
N TRP A 46 -28.52 -14.44 10.38
CA TRP A 46 -28.63 -15.10 9.09
C TRP A 46 -29.21 -16.50 9.26
N GLU A 47 -30.52 -16.61 9.50
CA GLU A 47 -31.17 -17.88 9.89
C GLU A 47 -31.45 -18.84 8.72
N SER A 48 -31.31 -18.38 7.48
CA SER A 48 -31.53 -19.22 6.30
C SER A 48 -30.26 -20.00 5.91
N PRO A 49 -30.41 -21.16 5.23
CA PRO A 49 -29.27 -21.87 4.64
C PRO A 49 -28.45 -21.02 3.65
N ALA A 50 -29.10 -20.08 2.96
CA ALA A 50 -28.43 -19.12 2.09
C ALA A 50 -27.57 -18.14 2.91
N GLY A 51 -28.10 -17.63 4.02
CA GLY A 51 -27.37 -16.76 4.94
C GLY A 51 -26.16 -17.46 5.58
N HIS A 52 -26.28 -18.73 5.95
CA HIS A 52 -25.14 -19.52 6.45
C HIS A 52 -24.03 -19.64 5.40
N ARG A 53 -24.37 -19.98 4.15
CA ARG A 53 -23.40 -20.03 3.04
C ARG A 53 -22.74 -18.68 2.79
N PHE A 54 -23.52 -17.59 2.86
CA PHE A 54 -23.00 -16.24 2.69
C PHE A 54 -22.00 -15.87 3.80
N ARG A 55 -22.26 -16.23 5.07
CA ARG A 55 -21.30 -16.03 6.16
C ARG A 55 -20.00 -16.81 5.96
N THR A 56 -20.07 -18.05 5.51
CA THR A 56 -18.87 -18.84 5.18
C THR A 56 -18.06 -18.18 4.07
N TYR A 57 -18.71 -17.77 2.99
CA TYR A 57 -18.07 -17.04 1.90
C TYR A 57 -17.41 -15.74 2.38
N LEU A 58 -18.12 -14.93 3.19
CA LEU A 58 -17.55 -13.70 3.75
C LEU A 58 -16.34 -13.97 4.64
N ALA A 59 -16.35 -15.05 5.43
CA ALA A 59 -15.20 -15.42 6.26
C ALA A 59 -13.95 -15.70 5.41
N GLU A 60 -14.11 -16.46 4.33
CA GLU A 60 -13.02 -16.76 3.37
C GLU A 60 -12.50 -15.50 2.70
N ARG A 61 -13.40 -14.63 2.22
CA ARG A 61 -13.01 -13.33 1.62
C ARG A 61 -12.32 -12.42 2.61
N CYS A 62 -12.77 -12.36 3.86
CA CYS A 62 -12.12 -11.57 4.91
C CYS A 62 -10.70 -12.08 5.21
N ALA A 63 -10.48 -13.39 5.20
CA ALA A 63 -9.15 -13.98 5.37
C ALA A 63 -8.21 -13.64 4.19
N GLU A 64 -8.73 -13.67 2.95
CA GLU A 64 -7.97 -13.24 1.77
C GLU A 64 -7.64 -11.76 1.79
N LEU A 65 -8.60 -10.90 2.15
CA LEU A 65 -8.38 -9.46 2.30
C LEU A 65 -7.33 -9.16 3.37
N SER A 66 -7.36 -9.86 4.50
CA SER A 66 -6.33 -9.71 5.55
C SER A 66 -4.93 -10.00 5.01
N ARG A 67 -4.76 -11.12 4.29
CA ARG A 67 -3.48 -11.45 3.66
C ARG A 67 -3.02 -10.40 2.65
N ALA A 68 -3.95 -9.85 1.85
CA ALA A 68 -3.63 -8.81 0.90
C ALA A 68 -3.19 -7.51 1.60
N VAL A 69 -3.85 -7.13 2.70
CA VAL A 69 -3.46 -5.98 3.53
C VAL A 69 -2.05 -6.18 4.09
N ASP A 70 -1.74 -7.36 4.63
CA ASP A 70 -0.42 -7.67 5.18
C ASP A 70 0.68 -7.59 4.11
N LEU A 71 0.42 -8.11 2.91
CA LEU A 71 1.35 -8.06 1.77
C LEU A 71 1.60 -6.62 1.30
N LEU A 72 0.53 -5.81 1.16
CA LEU A 72 0.66 -4.41 0.76
C LEU A 72 1.39 -3.58 1.83
N GLY A 73 1.13 -3.85 3.10
CA GLY A 73 1.83 -3.23 4.23
C GLY A 73 3.33 -3.56 4.21
N SER A 74 3.67 -4.84 4.08
CA SER A 74 5.06 -5.31 4.01
C SER A 74 5.81 -4.70 2.81
N ALA A 75 5.18 -4.70 1.63
CA ALA A 75 5.76 -4.09 0.43
C ALA A 75 5.97 -2.57 0.59
N ALA A 76 5.04 -1.86 1.25
CA ALA A 76 5.22 -0.45 1.55
C ALA A 76 6.38 -0.19 2.54
N GLU A 77 6.56 -1.06 3.54
CA GLU A 77 7.70 -0.99 4.46
C GLU A 77 9.04 -1.24 3.76
N GLU A 78 9.10 -2.23 2.88
CA GLU A 78 10.27 -2.50 2.04
C GLU A 78 10.61 -1.30 1.14
N LEU A 79 9.61 -0.71 0.48
CA LEU A 79 9.80 0.50 -0.33
C LEU A 79 10.25 1.70 0.51
N ALA A 80 9.75 1.87 1.73
CA ALA A 80 10.21 2.93 2.64
C ALA A 80 11.68 2.75 3.01
N GLY A 81 12.11 1.50 3.26
CA GLY A 81 13.50 1.14 3.48
C GLY A 81 14.38 1.45 2.26
N TYR A 82 13.92 1.02 1.07
CA TYR A 82 14.61 1.29 -0.19
C TYR A 82 14.73 2.79 -0.49
N ARG A 83 13.65 3.55 -0.29
CA ARG A 83 13.62 5.00 -0.46
C ARG A 83 14.67 5.70 0.41
N ARG A 84 14.86 5.24 1.65
CA ARG A 84 15.88 5.81 2.54
C ARG A 84 17.28 5.69 1.95
N PHE A 85 17.61 4.53 1.38
CA PHE A 85 18.91 4.32 0.72
C PHE A 85 19.06 5.18 -0.54
N LEU A 86 17.99 5.34 -1.33
CA LEU A 86 18.00 6.26 -2.47
C LEU A 86 18.24 7.70 -2.05
N THR A 87 17.51 8.20 -1.05
CA THR A 87 17.68 9.57 -0.54
C THR A 87 19.10 9.81 0.00
N GLU A 88 19.72 8.82 0.63
CA GLU A 88 21.11 8.90 1.08
C GLU A 88 22.08 8.95 -0.11
N ALA A 89 21.90 8.09 -1.11
CA ALA A 89 22.72 8.10 -2.33
C ALA A 89 22.59 9.42 -3.10
N GLU A 90 21.37 9.93 -3.26
CA GLU A 90 21.05 11.22 -3.88
C GLU A 90 21.70 12.39 -3.15
N LEU A 91 21.82 12.32 -1.82
CA LEU A 91 22.52 13.35 -1.04
C LEU A 91 24.03 13.30 -1.28
N LEU A 92 24.62 12.10 -1.26
CA LEU A 92 26.05 11.91 -1.50
C LEU A 92 26.45 12.38 -2.90
N ASP A 93 25.65 12.07 -3.92
CA ASP A 93 25.91 12.50 -5.30
C ASP A 93 25.89 14.04 -5.42
N ARG A 94 24.89 14.70 -4.80
CA ARG A 94 24.81 16.17 -4.75
C ARG A 94 25.99 16.81 -4.01
N LEU A 95 26.54 16.15 -2.98
CA LEU A 95 27.72 16.65 -2.26
C LEU A 95 29.01 16.39 -3.03
N ALA A 96 29.09 15.34 -3.85
CA ALA A 96 30.26 15.02 -4.67
C ALA A 96 30.33 15.86 -5.96
N GLY A 97 29.17 16.32 -6.46
CA GLY A 97 29.06 17.22 -7.61
C GLY A 97 29.13 18.72 -7.30
N ALA A 98 29.21 19.11 -6.02
CA ALA A 98 29.34 20.50 -5.55
C ALA A 98 30.80 20.87 -5.26
#